data_AF-A0A8H3BSU3-F1
#
_entry.id   AF-A0A8H3BSU3-F1
#
_cell.length_a   1.000
_cell.length_b   1.000
_cell.length_c   1.000
_cell.angle_alpha   90.00
_cell.angle_beta   90.00
_cell.angle_gamma   90.00
#
_symmetry.space_group_name_H-M   'P 1'
#
loop_
_entity.id
_entity.type
_entity.pdbx_description
1 polymer ?
#
loop_
_entity_poly.entity_id
_entity_poly.type
_entity_poly.pdbx_seq_one_letter_code
_entity_poly.pdbx_strand_id
1 'polypeptide(L)'
;MEQVLKQHHTEITSLLIESRARIHTHLIDLIRQTYGDLPPAEGINHPELTDDLKIALRADILFYNSATRYGDKSPMTYAALSPYGGVVQPYHYTWADPKPSLGHIALHPKARAMARSLLADMNIPDASCFEMQAYSRLACGRCHNATSQSWVQLIQHYLEANELYAKIQKTGLDGITYNNVHDPAHCDNPMVLTPSNPMPYGVKRGVCLVCEQLPIKTWAAASKSLILRHLVDVHGIVEPVRGEHYRREHSPDDSDWEDE
;
A
#
# COMPACT_ATOMS: atom_id res chain seq x y z
N MET A 1 22.15 -26.92 35.71
CA MET A 1 21.06 -26.77 34.72
C MET A 1 20.54 -25.34 34.67
N GLU A 2 20.14 -24.75 35.81
CA GLU A 2 19.59 -23.38 35.88
C GLU A 2 20.60 -22.27 35.48
N GLN A 3 21.88 -22.41 35.85
CA GLN A 3 22.94 -21.45 35.44
C GLN A 3 23.20 -21.45 33.93
N VAL A 4 23.15 -22.62 33.28
CA VAL A 4 23.33 -22.75 31.82
C VAL A 4 22.18 -22.08 31.07
N LEU A 5 20.95 -22.28 31.55
CA LEU A 5 19.76 -21.61 31.03
C LEU A 5 19.84 -20.07 31.17
N LYS A 6 20.28 -19.56 32.33
CA LYS A 6 20.49 -18.11 32.54
C LYS A 6 21.58 -17.54 31.64
N GLN A 7 22.66 -18.29 31.42
CA GLN A 7 23.73 -17.90 30.51
C GLN A 7 23.25 -17.82 29.06
N HIS A 8 22.57 -18.86 28.57
CA HIS A 8 22.02 -18.88 27.22
C HIS A 8 20.99 -17.77 27.00
N HIS A 9 20.13 -17.50 27.99
CA HIS A 9 19.18 -16.38 27.93
C HIS A 9 19.88 -15.03 27.78
N THR A 10 20.96 -14.82 28.54
CA THR A 10 21.75 -13.57 28.49
C THR A 10 22.42 -13.41 27.13
N GLU A 11 23.01 -14.49 26.61
CA GLU A 11 23.65 -14.51 25.30
C GLU A 11 22.65 -14.20 24.17
N ILE A 12 21.49 -14.86 24.16
CA ILE A 12 20.42 -14.60 23.19
C ILE A 12 19.97 -13.15 23.27
N THR A 13 19.76 -12.62 24.49
CA THR A 13 19.36 -11.23 24.69
C THR A 13 20.39 -10.26 24.11
N SER A 14 21.68 -10.51 24.35
CA SER A 14 22.77 -9.69 23.81
C SER A 14 22.80 -9.71 22.27
N LEU A 15 22.64 -10.89 21.66
CA LEU A 15 22.63 -11.03 20.21
C LEU A 15 21.43 -10.32 19.57
N LEU A 16 20.26 -10.38 20.22
CA LEU A 16 19.07 -9.65 19.77
C LEU A 16 19.25 -8.13 19.85
N ILE A 17 19.86 -7.62 20.92
CA ILE A 17 20.18 -6.19 21.07
C ILE A 17 21.17 -5.74 19.99
N GLU A 18 22.24 -6.51 19.75
CA GLU A 18 23.24 -6.19 18.72
C GLU A 18 22.62 -6.20 17.32
N SER A 19 21.87 -7.24 16.98
CA SER A 19 21.20 -7.36 15.68
C SER A 19 20.22 -6.21 15.45
N ARG A 20 19.42 -5.85 16.48
CA ARG A 20 18.51 -4.70 16.43
C ARG A 20 19.24 -3.39 16.18
N ALA A 21 20.34 -3.14 16.90
CA ALA A 21 21.14 -1.93 16.73
C ALA A 21 21.71 -1.84 15.30
N ARG A 22 22.23 -2.95 14.76
CA ARG A 22 22.75 -3.02 13.38
C ARG A 22 21.68 -2.69 12.34
N ILE A 23 20.49 -3.31 12.45
CA ILE A 23 19.37 -3.04 11.53
C ILE A 23 18.97 -1.57 11.62
N HIS A 24 18.79 -1.06 12.85
CA HIS A 24 18.38 0.32 13.06
C HIS A 24 19.38 1.31 12.46
N THR A 25 20.67 1.20 12.80
CA THR A 25 21.72 2.07 12.26
C THR A 25 21.75 2.02 10.74
N HIS A 26 21.69 0.83 10.14
CA HIS A 26 21.69 0.70 8.68
C HIS A 26 20.52 1.43 8.01
N LEU A 27 19.29 1.27 8.53
CA LEU A 27 18.11 1.91 7.96
C LEU A 27 18.15 3.42 8.12
N ILE A 28 18.62 3.93 9.26
CA ILE A 28 18.78 5.37 9.51
C ILE A 28 19.84 5.97 8.60
N ASP A 29 20.99 5.33 8.48
CA ASP A 29 22.06 5.79 7.60
C ASP A 29 21.56 5.85 6.15
N LEU A 30 20.81 4.84 5.70
CA LEU A 30 20.21 4.82 4.38
C LEU A 30 19.22 5.98 4.17
N ILE A 31 18.37 6.29 5.15
CA ILE A 31 17.44 7.43 5.13
C ILE A 31 18.23 8.74 5.00
N ARG A 32 19.20 8.98 5.89
CA ARG A 32 19.98 10.22 5.94
C ARG A 32 20.79 10.44 4.66
N GLN A 33 21.44 9.41 4.15
CA GLN A 33 22.22 9.49 2.92
C GLN A 33 21.35 9.82 1.69
N THR A 34 20.09 9.36 1.68
CA THR A 34 19.21 9.52 0.53
C THR A 34 18.37 10.79 0.59
N TYR A 35 17.92 11.17 1.79
CA TYR A 35 16.92 12.22 1.98
C TYR A 35 17.40 13.39 2.85
N GLY A 36 18.60 13.32 3.41
CA GLY A 36 19.14 14.31 4.33
C GLY A 36 18.41 14.33 5.67
N ASP A 37 18.40 15.50 6.29
CA ASP A 37 17.72 15.73 7.55
C ASP A 37 16.22 15.84 7.34
N LEU A 38 15.48 14.99 8.04
CA LEU A 38 14.01 14.98 8.05
C LEU A 38 13.52 15.26 9.46
N PRO A 39 12.38 15.95 9.62
CA PRO A 39 11.78 16.07 10.93
C PRO A 39 11.28 14.71 11.42
N PRO A 40 11.27 14.46 12.74
CA PRO A 40 10.69 13.25 13.32
C PRO A 40 9.20 13.14 12.98
N ALA A 41 8.65 11.93 12.99
CA ALA A 41 7.22 11.74 12.81
C ALA A 41 6.40 12.36 13.96
N GLU A 42 5.23 12.88 13.60
CA GLU A 42 4.21 13.34 14.53
C GLU A 42 3.32 12.18 15.02
N GLY A 43 2.44 12.46 15.99
CA GLY A 43 1.50 11.47 16.54
C GLY A 43 2.15 10.38 17.42
N ILE A 44 3.44 10.49 17.72
CA ILE A 44 4.17 9.55 18.58
C ILE A 44 4.25 10.10 20.01
N ASN A 45 3.37 9.60 20.90
CA ASN A 45 3.41 9.89 22.34
C ASN A 45 4.33 8.92 23.11
N HIS A 46 5.56 8.77 22.62
CA HIS A 46 6.56 7.89 23.21
C HIS A 46 7.88 8.65 23.42
N PRO A 47 8.03 9.36 24.56
CA PRO A 47 9.22 10.17 24.86
C PRO A 47 10.51 9.33 24.95
N GLU A 48 10.39 8.01 25.14
CA GLU A 48 11.50 7.07 25.17
C GLU A 48 12.10 6.78 23.78
N LEU A 49 11.42 7.16 22.68
CA LEU A 49 11.94 6.95 21.33
C LEU A 49 12.89 8.10 20.95
N THR A 50 14.04 7.73 20.41
CA THR A 50 14.99 8.68 19.83
C THR A 50 14.39 9.33 18.58
N ASP A 51 14.87 10.53 18.25
CA ASP A 51 14.41 11.23 17.05
C ASP A 51 14.76 10.45 15.77
N ASP A 52 15.91 9.76 15.74
CA ASP A 52 16.26 8.82 14.68
C ASP A 52 15.16 7.76 14.47
N LEU A 53 14.69 7.15 15.55
CA LEU A 53 13.63 6.16 15.47
C LEU A 53 12.29 6.78 15.03
N LYS A 54 11.96 7.99 15.47
CA LYS A 54 10.78 8.72 14.99
C LYS A 54 10.88 9.06 13.51
N ILE A 55 12.07 9.36 12.98
CA ILE A 55 12.30 9.57 11.55
C ILE A 55 12.05 8.27 10.77
N ALA A 56 12.60 7.15 11.22
CA ALA A 56 12.36 5.86 10.57
C ALA A 56 10.90 5.41 10.62
N LEU A 57 10.16 5.84 11.64
CA LEU A 57 8.75 5.52 11.83
C LEU A 57 7.80 6.42 11.03
N ARG A 58 8.28 7.42 10.30
CA ARG A 58 7.42 8.23 9.42
C ARG A 58 6.68 7.35 8.42
N ALA A 59 5.40 7.61 8.23
CA ALA A 59 4.53 6.86 7.33
C ALA A 59 4.89 7.01 5.85
N ASP A 60 5.72 8.00 5.48
CA ASP A 60 6.24 8.20 4.13
C ASP A 60 7.62 7.56 3.89
N ILE A 61 8.24 6.96 4.91
CA ILE A 61 9.52 6.24 4.78
C ILE A 61 9.27 4.76 4.49
N LEU A 62 9.38 4.44 3.20
CA LEU A 62 9.05 3.12 2.65
C LEU A 62 10.32 2.47 2.09
N PHE A 63 10.44 1.17 2.33
CA PHE A 63 11.53 0.30 1.88
C PHE A 63 11.00 -0.78 0.94
N TYR A 64 11.90 -1.50 0.29
CA TYR A 64 11.59 -2.74 -0.42
C TYR A 64 12.80 -3.68 -0.38
N ASN A 65 12.56 -4.96 -0.67
CA ASN A 65 13.59 -5.97 -0.78
C ASN A 65 14.04 -6.08 -2.24
N SER A 66 15.28 -5.68 -2.55
CA SER A 66 15.84 -5.71 -3.89
C SER A 66 16.31 -7.09 -4.35
N ALA A 67 16.40 -8.07 -3.45
CA ALA A 67 16.77 -9.45 -3.75
C ALA A 67 15.58 -10.32 -4.18
N THR A 68 14.35 -9.79 -4.21
CA THR A 68 13.17 -10.54 -4.65
C THR A 68 13.27 -10.90 -6.14
N ARG A 69 13.27 -12.20 -6.44
CA ARG A 69 13.50 -12.72 -7.81
C ARG A 69 12.41 -12.34 -8.82
N TYR A 70 11.22 -11.97 -8.34
CA TYR A 70 10.05 -11.69 -9.18
C TYR A 70 9.86 -10.19 -9.49
N GLY A 71 10.81 -9.33 -9.11
CA GLY A 71 10.68 -7.89 -9.31
C GLY A 71 9.57 -7.25 -8.46
N ASP A 72 9.04 -8.01 -7.49
CA ASP A 72 8.08 -7.52 -6.51
C ASP A 72 8.79 -6.52 -5.59
N LYS A 73 8.56 -5.24 -5.88
CA LYS A 73 9.03 -4.10 -5.10
C LYS A 73 7.96 -3.65 -4.11
N SER A 74 7.23 -4.60 -3.53
CA SER A 74 6.23 -4.30 -2.52
C SER A 74 6.80 -3.37 -1.43
N PRO A 75 6.11 -2.26 -1.13
CA PRO A 75 6.53 -1.33 -0.11
C PRO A 75 6.49 -1.99 1.26
N MET A 76 7.42 -1.58 2.13
CA MET A 76 7.50 -2.00 3.52
C MET A 76 7.77 -0.80 4.42
N THR A 77 7.16 -0.76 5.59
CA THR A 77 7.48 0.23 6.62
C THR A 77 8.61 -0.26 7.52
N TYR A 78 9.19 0.64 8.31
CA TYR A 78 10.16 0.26 9.35
C TYR A 78 9.61 -0.82 10.30
N ALA A 79 8.32 -0.78 10.64
CA ALA A 79 7.69 -1.77 11.51
C ALA A 79 7.74 -3.20 10.93
N ALA A 80 7.63 -3.35 9.60
CA ALA A 80 7.74 -4.65 8.93
C ALA A 80 9.18 -5.20 8.93
N LEU A 81 10.18 -4.30 8.98
CA LEU A 81 11.62 -4.60 9.00
C LEU A 81 12.23 -4.64 10.41
N SER A 82 11.45 -4.37 11.45
CA SER A 82 11.91 -4.45 12.84
C SER A 82 12.26 -5.91 13.18
N PRO A 83 13.15 -6.20 14.15
CA PRO A 83 13.42 -7.56 14.62
C PRO A 83 12.19 -8.32 15.15
N TYR A 84 11.11 -7.59 15.46
CA TYR A 84 9.79 -8.14 15.80
C TYR A 84 8.78 -8.09 14.63
N GLY A 85 9.15 -7.43 13.54
CA GLY A 85 8.45 -7.42 12.25
C GLY A 85 8.81 -8.65 11.42
N GLY A 86 7.84 -9.17 10.68
CA GLY A 86 7.95 -10.48 10.03
C GLY A 86 8.93 -10.59 8.86
N VAL A 87 9.71 -9.55 8.51
CA VAL A 87 10.35 -9.46 7.17
C VAL A 87 11.84 -9.09 7.20
N VAL A 88 12.58 -9.47 8.24
CA VAL A 88 14.07 -9.50 8.22
C VAL A 88 14.60 -10.90 7.85
N GLN A 89 13.81 -11.69 7.12
CA GLN A 89 14.24 -13.01 6.67
C GLN A 89 14.44 -13.02 5.16
N PRO A 90 15.68 -13.13 4.67
CA PRO A 90 15.93 -13.65 3.33
C PRO A 90 15.40 -15.09 3.28
N TYR A 91 14.84 -15.48 2.13
CA TYR A 91 14.23 -16.79 1.85
C TYR A 91 15.10 -18.04 2.14
N HIS A 92 16.31 -17.92 2.70
CA HIS A 92 17.27 -19.02 2.79
C HIS A 92 18.17 -19.08 4.04
N TYR A 93 17.89 -18.36 5.14
CA TYR A 93 18.70 -18.51 6.36
C TYR A 93 17.93 -19.09 7.54
N THR A 94 18.47 -20.21 8.05
CA THR A 94 18.17 -20.79 9.35
C THR A 94 18.31 -19.74 10.44
N TRP A 95 17.50 -19.87 11.49
CA TRP A 95 17.35 -18.93 12.59
C TRP A 95 18.63 -18.23 13.06
N ALA A 96 18.51 -16.92 13.27
CA ALA A 96 19.40 -16.07 14.07
C ALA A 96 20.85 -15.95 13.59
N ASP A 97 21.07 -15.41 12.38
CA ASP A 97 22.34 -14.73 12.11
C ASP A 97 22.35 -13.41 12.93
N PRO A 98 23.27 -13.24 13.90
CA PRO A 98 23.39 -11.98 14.65
C PRO A 98 23.86 -10.81 13.77
N LYS A 99 24.32 -11.07 12.55
CA LYS A 99 24.80 -10.07 11.58
C LYS A 99 24.11 -10.27 10.22
N PRO A 100 22.78 -10.04 10.14
CA PRO A 100 22.05 -10.24 8.90
C PRO A 100 22.63 -9.35 7.78
N SER A 101 22.71 -9.89 6.57
CA SER A 101 23.05 -9.09 5.39
C SER A 101 21.89 -8.15 5.06
N LEU A 102 22.11 -6.84 5.14
CA LEU A 102 21.08 -5.82 4.93
C LEU A 102 21.15 -5.11 3.57
N GLY A 103 22.18 -5.40 2.75
CA GLY A 103 22.39 -4.72 1.46
C GLY A 103 21.29 -4.94 0.42
N HIS A 104 20.35 -5.85 0.68
CA HIS A 104 19.16 -6.07 -0.14
C HIS A 104 17.98 -5.18 0.26
N ILE A 105 18.06 -4.44 1.37
CA ILE A 105 17.03 -3.48 1.78
C ILE A 105 17.36 -2.14 1.15
N ALA A 106 16.42 -1.59 0.38
CA ALA A 106 16.57 -0.31 -0.28
C ALA A 106 15.35 0.58 -0.01
N LEU A 107 15.55 1.91 -0.10
CA LEU A 107 14.46 2.87 -0.02
C LEU A 107 13.62 2.84 -1.29
N HIS A 108 12.30 2.98 -1.15
CA HIS A 108 11.36 2.96 -2.25
C HIS A 108 10.90 4.39 -2.62
N PRO A 109 11.60 5.13 -3.50
CA PRO A 109 11.31 6.54 -3.77
C PRO A 109 9.92 6.79 -4.37
N LYS A 110 9.45 5.92 -5.28
CA LYS A 110 8.09 6.03 -5.85
C LYS A 110 7.00 5.84 -4.79
N ALA A 111 7.13 4.82 -3.93
CA ALA A 111 6.22 4.59 -2.83
C ALA A 111 6.22 5.75 -1.83
N ARG A 112 7.40 6.32 -1.54
CA ARG A 112 7.50 7.54 -0.72
C ARG A 112 6.75 8.72 -1.34
N ALA A 113 6.96 8.99 -2.63
CA ALA A 113 6.27 10.07 -3.32
C ALA A 113 4.74 9.90 -3.24
N MET A 114 4.24 8.69 -3.49
CA MET A 114 2.82 8.37 -3.36
C MET A 114 2.32 8.51 -1.91
N ALA A 115 3.04 7.97 -0.94
CA ALA A 115 2.71 8.09 0.48
C ALA A 115 2.58 9.55 0.90
N ARG A 116 3.48 10.43 0.45
CA ARG A 116 3.40 11.88 0.72
C ARG A 116 2.15 12.52 0.13
N SER A 117 1.76 12.16 -1.10
CA SER A 117 0.51 12.65 -1.69
C SER A 117 -0.71 12.20 -0.90
N LEU A 118 -0.75 10.93 -0.47
CA LEU A 118 -1.84 10.37 0.32
C LEU A 118 -1.92 11.02 1.72
N LEU A 119 -0.79 11.21 2.40
CA LEU A 119 -0.75 11.87 3.72
C LEU A 119 -1.14 13.35 3.64
N ALA A 120 -0.75 14.04 2.56
CA ALA A 120 -1.16 15.42 2.31
C ALA A 120 -2.67 15.54 2.08
N ASP A 121 -3.28 14.64 1.31
CA ASP A 121 -4.74 14.55 1.13
C ASP A 121 -5.47 14.34 2.46
N MET A 122 -4.87 13.59 3.38
CA MET A 122 -5.39 13.39 4.74
C MET A 122 -5.07 14.53 5.73
N ASN A 123 -4.32 15.56 5.30
CA ASN A 123 -3.82 16.66 6.15
C ASN A 123 -2.93 16.21 7.34
N ILE A 124 -2.14 15.15 7.16
CA ILE A 124 -1.22 14.61 8.18
C ILE A 124 0.16 14.28 7.57
N PRO A 125 0.88 15.27 6.99
CA PRO A 125 2.06 15.05 6.15
C PRO A 125 3.24 14.36 6.86
N ASP A 126 3.30 14.47 8.19
CA ASP A 126 4.36 13.92 9.04
C ASP A 126 3.89 12.76 9.93
N ALA A 127 2.75 12.14 9.60
CA ALA A 127 2.19 11.02 10.35
C ALA A 127 3.18 9.88 10.55
N SER A 128 3.04 9.18 11.68
CA SER A 128 3.81 7.96 11.96
C SER A 128 3.12 6.71 11.43
N CYS A 129 3.88 5.63 11.26
CA CYS A 129 3.34 4.31 10.96
C CYS A 129 2.34 3.82 12.02
N PHE A 130 2.50 4.25 13.29
CA PHE A 130 1.57 3.91 14.37
C PHE A 130 0.23 4.62 14.20
N GLU A 131 0.27 5.89 13.87
CA GLU A 131 -0.94 6.66 13.54
C GLU A 131 -1.66 6.02 12.35
N MET A 132 -0.92 5.61 11.30
CA MET A 132 -1.51 4.91 10.16
C MET A 132 -2.09 3.52 10.49
N GLN A 133 -1.55 2.83 11.50
CA GLN A 133 -2.11 1.57 12.00
C GLN A 133 -3.42 1.78 12.79
N ALA A 134 -3.58 2.94 13.43
CA ALA A 134 -4.82 3.27 14.12
C ALA A 134 -6.00 3.44 13.15
N TYR A 135 -5.72 3.82 11.89
CA TYR A 135 -6.69 3.75 10.80
C TYR A 135 -6.93 2.29 10.41
N SER A 136 -7.83 1.63 11.15
CA SER A 136 -8.17 0.21 10.98
C SER A 136 -8.74 -0.16 9.61
N ARG A 137 -9.26 0.81 8.85
CA ARG A 137 -9.88 0.64 7.54
C ARG A 137 -9.64 1.85 6.66
N LEU A 138 -8.63 1.77 5.79
CA LEU A 138 -8.42 2.73 4.73
C LEU A 138 -8.99 2.19 3.41
N ALA A 139 -9.43 3.06 2.52
CA ALA A 139 -9.82 2.67 1.17
C ALA A 139 -9.43 3.76 0.16
N CYS A 140 -9.37 3.37 -1.11
CA CYS A 140 -9.16 4.32 -2.20
C CYS A 140 -10.44 5.13 -2.44
N GLY A 141 -10.35 6.46 -2.39
CA GLY A 141 -11.49 7.34 -2.69
C GLY A 141 -11.70 7.62 -4.18
N ARG A 142 -10.73 7.23 -5.02
CA ARG A 142 -10.67 7.58 -6.45
C ARG A 142 -11.26 6.56 -7.40
N CYS A 143 -11.42 5.31 -6.98
CA CYS A 143 -11.82 4.24 -7.88
C CYS A 143 -12.98 3.41 -7.31
N HIS A 144 -13.38 2.38 -8.06
CA HIS A 144 -14.45 1.47 -7.66
C HIS A 144 -14.04 0.50 -6.53
N ASN A 145 -12.74 0.38 -6.24
CA ASN A 145 -12.24 -0.53 -5.22
C ASN A 145 -12.43 0.05 -3.82
N ALA A 146 -13.58 -0.25 -3.23
CA ALA A 146 -13.94 0.13 -1.86
C ALA A 146 -13.43 -0.87 -0.80
N THR A 147 -12.56 -1.82 -1.17
CA THR A 147 -12.06 -2.82 -0.21
C THR A 147 -11.18 -2.14 0.84
N SER A 148 -11.37 -2.52 2.11
CA SER A 148 -10.53 -2.07 3.22
C SER A 148 -9.09 -2.55 3.03
N GLN A 149 -8.14 -1.63 3.15
CA GLN A 149 -6.72 -1.83 2.94
C GLN A 149 -5.95 -1.30 4.16
N SER A 150 -4.80 -1.93 4.45
CA SER A 150 -3.76 -1.31 5.28
C SER A 150 -3.10 -0.16 4.53
N TRP A 151 -2.36 0.69 5.26
CA TRP A 151 -1.60 1.80 4.67
C TRP A 151 -0.69 1.36 3.51
N VAL A 152 0.07 0.28 3.71
CA VAL A 152 0.98 -0.25 2.70
C VAL A 152 0.23 -0.78 1.48
N GLN A 153 -0.90 -1.47 1.69
CA GLN A 153 -1.74 -1.95 0.59
C GLN A 153 -2.35 -0.81 -0.21
N LEU A 154 -2.71 0.30 0.44
CA LEU A 154 -3.22 1.48 -0.25
C LEU A 154 -2.13 2.13 -1.11
N ILE A 155 -0.92 2.31 -0.59
CA ILE A 155 0.21 2.81 -1.39
C ILE A 155 0.46 1.89 -2.59
N GLN A 156 0.51 0.57 -2.36
CA GLN A 156 0.71 -0.42 -3.42
C GLN A 156 -0.39 -0.32 -4.48
N HIS A 157 -1.66 -0.19 -4.08
CA HIS A 157 -2.78 -0.01 -5.00
C HIS A 157 -2.59 1.19 -5.94
N TYR A 158 -2.16 2.34 -5.42
CA TYR A 158 -1.88 3.51 -6.24
C TYR A 158 -0.67 3.34 -7.17
N LEU A 159 0.37 2.62 -6.74
CA LEU A 159 1.52 2.32 -7.59
C LEU A 159 1.12 1.42 -8.76
N GLU A 160 0.40 0.34 -8.49
CA GLU A 160 -0.09 -0.61 -9.50
C GLU A 160 -1.04 0.07 -10.50
N ALA A 161 -1.94 0.92 -10.02
CA ALA A 161 -2.86 1.65 -10.88
C ALA A 161 -2.13 2.60 -11.83
N ASN A 162 -1.13 3.34 -11.34
CA ASN A 162 -0.32 4.23 -12.17
C ASN A 162 0.54 3.45 -13.18
N GLU A 163 1.08 2.29 -12.79
CA GLU A 163 1.83 1.42 -13.71
C GLU A 163 0.93 0.82 -14.80
N LEU A 164 -0.29 0.41 -14.44
CA LEU A 164 -1.30 -0.07 -15.39
C LEU A 164 -1.68 1.04 -16.37
N TYR A 165 -1.98 2.26 -15.89
CA TYR A 165 -2.24 3.41 -16.75
C TYR A 165 -1.09 3.64 -17.74
N ALA A 166 0.16 3.71 -17.24
CA ALA A 166 1.32 3.94 -18.10
C ALA A 166 1.53 2.82 -19.14
N LYS A 167 1.18 1.58 -18.80
CA LYS A 167 1.23 0.46 -19.75
C LYS A 167 0.16 0.62 -20.84
N ILE A 168 -1.07 0.96 -20.46
CA ILE A 168 -2.18 1.16 -21.40
C ILE A 168 -1.89 2.31 -22.37
N GLN A 169 -1.35 3.43 -21.87
CA GLN A 169 -0.97 4.57 -22.71
C GLN A 169 0.11 4.21 -23.75
N LYS A 170 0.98 3.25 -23.45
CA LYS A 170 2.01 2.77 -24.40
C LYS A 170 1.44 1.82 -25.45
N THR A 171 0.50 0.95 -25.08
CA THR A 171 -0.09 -0.02 -26.00
C THR A 171 -1.16 0.61 -26.89
N GLY A 172 -1.79 1.70 -26.43
CA GLY A 172 -2.98 2.26 -27.07
C GLY A 172 -4.22 1.42 -26.79
N LEU A 173 -5.37 2.05 -26.91
CA LEU A 173 -6.69 1.41 -26.87
C LEU A 173 -7.44 1.82 -28.13
N ASP A 174 -8.02 0.85 -28.84
CA ASP A 174 -8.84 1.12 -30.01
C ASP A 174 -10.21 1.66 -29.56
N GLY A 175 -10.38 2.98 -29.62
CA GLY A 175 -11.65 3.66 -29.35
C GLY A 175 -12.10 3.70 -27.89
N ILE A 176 -11.28 3.21 -26.95
CA ILE A 176 -11.60 3.20 -25.51
C ILE A 176 -10.66 4.15 -24.77
N THR A 177 -11.21 5.01 -23.93
CA THR A 177 -10.41 5.87 -23.04
C THR A 177 -10.02 5.10 -21.78
N TYR A 178 -8.84 5.41 -21.24
CA TYR A 178 -8.42 4.96 -19.91
C TYR A 178 -7.74 6.12 -19.17
N ASN A 179 -8.50 6.80 -18.32
CA ASN A 179 -8.06 7.96 -17.55
C ASN A 179 -7.28 7.56 -16.30
N ASN A 180 -6.34 8.40 -15.88
CA ASN A 180 -5.59 8.20 -14.64
C ASN A 180 -6.37 8.78 -13.45
N VAL A 181 -7.40 8.08 -12.99
CA VAL A 181 -8.19 8.52 -11.82
C VAL A 181 -7.38 8.55 -10.52
N HIS A 182 -6.21 7.91 -10.50
CA HIS A 182 -5.29 7.85 -9.37
C HIS A 182 -4.21 8.93 -9.38
N ASP A 183 -4.17 9.78 -10.41
CA ASP A 183 -3.32 10.96 -10.43
C ASP A 183 -3.87 12.01 -9.43
N PRO A 184 -3.06 12.45 -8.44
CA PRO A 184 -3.46 13.52 -7.52
C PRO A 184 -3.98 14.79 -8.21
N ALA A 185 -3.53 15.08 -9.44
CA ALA A 185 -3.93 16.27 -10.18
C ALA A 185 -5.25 16.13 -10.96
N HIS A 186 -5.81 14.93 -11.08
CA HIS A 186 -6.87 14.64 -12.06
C HIS A 186 -8.29 14.57 -11.47
N CYS A 187 -8.46 14.60 -10.15
CA CYS A 187 -9.76 14.38 -9.54
C CYS A 187 -9.92 15.21 -8.24
N ASP A 188 -11.15 15.61 -7.94
CA ASP A 188 -11.49 16.41 -6.74
C ASP A 188 -11.92 15.58 -5.52
N ASN A 189 -12.22 14.30 -5.71
CA ASN A 189 -12.52 13.37 -4.61
C ASN A 189 -11.36 13.27 -3.60
N PRO A 190 -11.54 12.76 -2.39
CA PRO A 190 -10.39 12.42 -1.55
C PRO A 190 -9.61 11.25 -2.17
N MET A 191 -8.28 11.25 -2.02
CA MET A 191 -7.45 10.08 -2.34
C MET A 191 -7.68 8.95 -1.33
N VAL A 192 -7.81 9.30 -0.05
CA VAL A 192 -7.94 8.34 1.04
C VAL A 192 -9.31 8.47 1.71
N LEU A 193 -10.02 7.35 1.78
CA LEU A 193 -11.21 7.22 2.61
C LEU A 193 -10.84 6.59 3.94
N THR A 194 -11.38 7.16 5.01
CA THR A 194 -11.19 6.71 6.39
C THR A 194 -12.55 6.31 6.99
N PRO A 195 -12.61 5.71 8.19
CA PRO A 195 -13.88 5.42 8.84
C PRO A 195 -14.76 6.66 9.07
N SER A 196 -14.15 7.85 9.15
CA SER A 196 -14.85 9.13 9.30
C SER A 196 -15.45 9.65 7.98
N ASN A 197 -15.00 9.13 6.84
CA ASN A 197 -15.53 9.45 5.52
C ASN A 197 -15.61 8.17 4.67
N PRO A 198 -16.52 7.24 4.99
CA PRO A 198 -16.59 5.96 4.32
C PRO A 198 -17.22 6.10 2.92
N MET A 199 -16.80 5.24 1.99
CA MET A 199 -17.51 5.10 0.73
C MET A 199 -18.92 4.52 1.00
N PRO A 200 -19.95 4.93 0.26
CA PRO A 200 -21.24 4.24 0.31
C PRO A 200 -21.06 2.76 -0.05
N TYR A 201 -21.22 1.89 0.97
CA TYR A 201 -21.16 0.45 0.79
C TYR A 201 -22.36 -0.01 -0.05
N GLY A 202 -22.10 -0.87 -1.03
CA GLY A 202 -23.12 -1.58 -1.78
C GLY A 202 -22.62 -2.97 -2.15
N VAL A 203 -23.55 -3.93 -2.24
CA VAL A 203 -23.22 -5.29 -2.70
C VAL A 203 -22.59 -5.18 -4.08
N LYS A 204 -21.43 -5.81 -4.28
CA LYS A 204 -20.80 -5.91 -5.59
C LYS A 204 -21.75 -6.69 -6.48
N ARG A 205 -22.31 -6.00 -7.47
CA ARG A 205 -23.31 -6.57 -8.39
C ARG A 205 -23.00 -6.21 -9.82
N GLY A 206 -22.07 -5.29 -10.10
CA GLY A 206 -21.73 -4.85 -11.44
C GLY A 206 -20.28 -5.13 -11.78
N VAL A 207 -20.04 -5.68 -12.97
CA VAL A 207 -18.71 -5.96 -13.53
C VAL A 207 -18.52 -5.12 -14.78
N CYS A 208 -17.38 -4.43 -14.89
CA CYS A 208 -17.00 -3.63 -16.05
C CYS A 208 -16.46 -4.54 -17.17
N LEU A 209 -17.15 -4.56 -18.31
CA LEU A 209 -16.76 -5.36 -19.47
C LEU A 209 -15.59 -4.71 -20.24
N VAL A 210 -15.46 -3.38 -20.15
CA VAL A 210 -14.36 -2.64 -20.79
C VAL A 210 -13.02 -3.00 -20.16
N CYS A 211 -12.96 -3.14 -18.84
CA CYS A 211 -11.75 -3.56 -18.12
C CYS A 211 -11.36 -5.03 -18.41
N GLU A 212 -12.31 -5.89 -18.78
CA GLU A 212 -12.01 -7.29 -19.15
C GLU A 212 -11.30 -7.39 -20.52
N GLN A 213 -11.39 -6.35 -21.36
CA GLN A 213 -10.78 -6.34 -22.69
C GLN A 213 -9.26 -6.12 -22.65
N LEU A 214 -8.56 -6.66 -23.65
CA LEU A 214 -7.15 -6.35 -23.86
C LEU A 214 -6.99 -4.91 -24.32
N PRO A 215 -5.87 -4.25 -23.96
CA PRO A 215 -4.75 -4.65 -23.10
C PRO A 215 -4.97 -4.53 -21.58
N ILE A 216 -6.13 -4.07 -21.11
CA ILE A 216 -6.40 -3.82 -19.69
C ILE A 216 -6.42 -5.14 -18.90
N LYS A 217 -7.33 -6.05 -19.27
CA LYS A 217 -7.50 -7.39 -18.70
C LYS A 217 -7.48 -7.40 -17.16
N THR A 218 -8.29 -6.53 -16.56
CA THR A 218 -8.50 -6.47 -15.10
C THR A 218 -9.94 -6.74 -14.74
N TRP A 219 -10.15 -7.37 -13.58
CA TRP A 219 -11.47 -7.57 -13.02
C TRP A 219 -11.89 -6.36 -12.20
N ALA A 220 -12.79 -5.54 -12.75
CA ALA A 220 -13.35 -4.39 -12.06
C ALA A 220 -14.81 -4.66 -11.68
N ALA A 221 -15.05 -4.91 -10.39
CA ALA A 221 -16.39 -5.22 -9.86
C ALA A 221 -16.74 -4.36 -8.64
N ALA A 222 -17.95 -3.80 -8.65
CA ALA A 222 -18.45 -2.91 -7.60
C ALA A 222 -19.98 -2.89 -7.52
N SER A 223 -20.53 -2.08 -6.63
CA SER A 223 -21.98 -1.80 -6.62
C SER A 223 -22.43 -1.12 -7.92
N LYS A 224 -23.74 -1.13 -8.21
CA LYS A 224 -24.29 -0.50 -9.44
C LYS A 224 -23.87 0.97 -9.57
N SER A 225 -23.97 1.76 -8.50
CA SER A 225 -23.57 3.17 -8.53
C SER A 225 -22.06 3.35 -8.77
N LEU A 226 -21.22 2.53 -8.13
CA LEU A 226 -19.76 2.63 -8.26
C LEU A 226 -19.26 2.13 -9.62
N ILE A 227 -19.90 1.12 -10.22
CA ILE A 227 -19.51 0.63 -11.54
C ILE A 227 -19.88 1.63 -12.63
N LEU A 228 -21.05 2.29 -12.50
CA LEU A 228 -21.47 3.35 -13.43
C LEU A 228 -20.53 4.55 -13.32
N ARG A 229 -20.19 4.99 -12.10
CA ARG A 229 -19.18 6.03 -11.89
C ARG A 229 -17.83 5.64 -12.48
N HIS A 230 -17.39 4.39 -12.29
CA HIS A 230 -16.13 3.91 -12.86
C HIS A 230 -16.08 3.98 -14.38
N LEU A 231 -17.19 3.66 -15.08
CA LEU A 231 -17.26 3.79 -16.53
C LEU A 231 -17.13 5.25 -17.00
N VAL A 232 -17.69 6.19 -16.24
CA VAL A 232 -17.53 7.62 -16.51
C VAL A 232 -16.10 8.06 -16.23
N ASP A 233 -15.59 7.82 -15.03
CA ASP A 233 -14.32 8.37 -14.56
C ASP A 233 -13.13 7.74 -15.29
N VAL A 234 -13.10 6.41 -15.42
CA VAL A 234 -11.98 5.67 -16.02
C VAL A 234 -12.11 5.60 -17.53
N HIS A 235 -13.32 5.40 -18.06
CA HIS A 235 -13.52 5.16 -19.50
C HIS A 235 -14.16 6.31 -20.27
N GLY A 236 -14.60 7.38 -19.60
CA GLY A 236 -15.25 8.51 -20.26
C GLY A 236 -16.65 8.20 -20.81
N ILE A 237 -17.27 7.09 -20.40
CA ILE A 237 -18.55 6.61 -20.92
C ILE A 237 -19.68 7.26 -20.10
N VAL A 238 -20.23 8.35 -20.63
CA VAL A 238 -21.28 9.16 -19.96
C VAL A 238 -22.64 8.45 -19.93
N GLU A 239 -22.93 7.59 -20.93
CA GLU A 239 -24.16 6.81 -21.02
C GLU A 239 -23.85 5.29 -21.05
N PRO A 240 -23.58 4.66 -19.90
CA PRO A 240 -23.33 3.22 -19.82
C PRO A 240 -24.50 2.36 -20.30
N VAL A 241 -24.21 1.36 -21.14
CA VAL A 241 -25.18 0.38 -21.64
C VAL A 241 -24.91 -0.97 -20.98
N ARG A 242 -25.94 -1.56 -20.36
CA ARG A 242 -25.86 -2.92 -19.77
C ARG A 242 -25.72 -3.96 -20.87
N GLY A 243 -24.83 -4.93 -20.68
CA GLY A 243 -24.49 -5.96 -21.67
C GLY A 243 -23.35 -5.56 -22.61
N GLU A 244 -23.10 -4.27 -22.78
CA GLU A 244 -21.99 -3.73 -23.58
C GLU A 244 -20.85 -3.21 -22.70
N HIS A 245 -21.15 -2.30 -21.77
CA HIS A 245 -20.16 -1.67 -20.90
C HIS A 245 -20.04 -2.35 -19.53
N TYR A 246 -21.14 -2.89 -19.01
CA TYR A 246 -21.15 -3.62 -17.74
C TYR A 246 -22.22 -4.70 -17.70
N ARG A 247 -22.05 -5.67 -16.80
CA ARG A 247 -23.04 -6.74 -16.54
C ARG A 247 -23.24 -6.97 -15.06
N ARG A 248 -24.29 -7.74 -14.71
CA ARG A 248 -24.46 -8.22 -13.34
C ARG A 248 -23.44 -9.33 -13.07
N GLU A 249 -22.83 -9.34 -11.88
CA GLU A 249 -22.03 -10.50 -11.43
C GLU A 249 -22.96 -11.70 -11.28
N HIS A 250 -22.67 -12.82 -11.97
CA HIS A 250 -23.50 -14.02 -11.87
C HIS A 250 -23.33 -14.66 -10.48
N SER A 251 -24.32 -14.46 -9.62
CA SER A 251 -24.58 -15.32 -8.46
C SER A 251 -25.07 -16.68 -8.99
N PRO A 252 -24.51 -17.82 -8.55
CA PRO A 252 -25.05 -19.14 -8.86
C PRO A 252 -26.50 -19.35 -8.37
N ASP A 253 -27.06 -18.42 -7.59
CA ASP A 253 -28.31 -18.55 -6.86
C ASP A 253 -29.40 -17.54 -7.28
N ASP A 254 -29.18 -16.76 -8.34
CA ASP A 254 -30.15 -15.75 -8.79
C ASP A 254 -31.06 -16.30 -9.89
N SER A 255 -32.11 -17.03 -9.49
CA SER A 255 -33.35 -17.11 -10.27
C SER A 255 -34.06 -15.75 -10.22
N ASP A 256 -34.39 -15.23 -11.41
CA ASP A 256 -35.36 -14.18 -11.72
C ASP A 256 -35.62 -13.09 -10.66
N TRP A 257 -35.03 -11.92 -10.89
CA TRP A 257 -35.61 -10.67 -10.39
C TRP A 257 -35.64 -9.64 -11.52
N GLU A 258 -36.86 -9.29 -11.91
CA GLU A 258 -37.23 -8.23 -12.85
C GLU A 258 -36.68 -6.87 -12.41
N ASP A 259 -36.45 -6.00 -13.39
CA ASP A 259 -35.80 -4.70 -13.25
C ASP A 259 -36.68 -3.70 -12.46
N GLU A 260 -36.13 -3.16 -11.37
CA GLU A 260 -36.49 -1.84 -10.79
C GLU A 260 -35.40 -0.81 -11.10
#